data_AF-A0A9E5UP71-F1
#
_entry.id   AF-A0A9E5UP71-F1
#
_cell.length_a   1.000
_cell.length_b   1.000
_cell.length_c   1.000
_cell.angle_alpha   90.00
_cell.angle_beta   90.00
_cell.angle_gamma   90.00
#
_symmetry.space_group_name_H-M   'P 1'
#
loop_
_entity.id
_entity.type
_entity.pdbx_description
1 polymer ?
#
loop_
_entity_poly.entity_id
_entity_poly.type
_entity_poly.pdbx_seq_one_letter_code
_entity_poly.pdbx_strand_id
1 'polypeptide(L)'
;MFICSPYNLAKFTDTYKYCPRCGLKYEREPGFFYGSMYISYAFTVAIVLTFGLGANILGNDPPLWVYLTAITVALLIFSPLSFRYARVLMLHLFGGVAYDPEALDERPVESKNAKVGD
;
A
#
# COMPACT_ATOMS: atom_id res chain seq x y z
N MET A 1 -1.60 -9.43 6.20
CA MET A 1 -2.10 -8.06 6.48
C MET A 1 -3.42 -7.78 5.77
N PHE A 2 -3.49 -7.90 4.45
CA PHE A 2 -4.71 -7.63 3.68
C PHE A 2 -5.61 -8.88 3.55
N ILE A 3 -6.93 -8.67 3.52
CA ILE A 3 -7.93 -9.74 3.46
C ILE A 3 -8.29 -10.11 2.02
N CYS A 4 -8.24 -9.15 1.09
CA CYS A 4 -8.66 -9.33 -0.30
C CYS A 4 -7.56 -8.95 -1.32
N SER A 5 -7.79 -9.29 -2.58
CA SER A 5 -6.98 -8.87 -3.75
C SER A 5 -6.98 -7.34 -3.93
N PRO A 6 -5.91 -6.72 -4.46
CA PRO A 6 -5.82 -5.26 -4.64
C PRO A 6 -6.90 -4.67 -5.54
N TYR A 7 -7.48 -5.47 -6.43
CA TYR A 7 -8.50 -5.01 -7.38
C TYR A 7 -9.94 -5.13 -6.85
N ASN A 8 -10.13 -5.55 -5.59
CA ASN A 8 -11.45 -5.67 -4.99
C ASN A 8 -11.82 -4.36 -4.27
N LEU A 9 -12.38 -3.41 -5.02
CA LEU A 9 -12.67 -2.03 -4.59
C LEU A 9 -13.68 -1.91 -3.42
N ALA A 10 -14.43 -2.97 -3.10
CA ALA A 10 -15.37 -2.94 -1.98
C ALA A 10 -14.71 -3.25 -0.62
N LYS A 11 -13.58 -3.97 -0.62
CA LYS A 11 -12.92 -4.47 0.61
C LYS A 11 -11.40 -4.26 0.60
N PHE A 12 -10.90 -3.33 -0.22
CA PHE A 12 -9.46 -3.10 -0.34
C PHE A 12 -8.84 -2.42 0.90
N THR A 13 -9.66 -1.73 1.69
CA THR A 13 -9.29 -1.08 2.95
C THR A 13 -9.22 -2.04 4.13
N ASP A 14 -9.89 -3.20 4.03
CA ASP A 14 -9.97 -4.18 5.11
C ASP A 14 -8.61 -4.83 5.35
N THR A 15 -8.11 -4.67 6.57
CA THR A 15 -6.87 -5.26 7.05
C THR A 15 -7.12 -6.02 8.36
N TYR A 16 -6.41 -7.14 8.53
CA TYR A 16 -6.40 -7.86 9.80
C TYR A 16 -5.72 -7.01 10.88
N LYS A 17 -6.20 -7.08 12.14
CA LYS A 17 -5.51 -6.45 13.30
C LYS A 17 -4.24 -7.19 13.70
N TYR A 18 -4.22 -8.51 13.52
CA TYR A 18 -3.09 -9.39 13.85
C TYR A 18 -2.69 -10.23 12.64
N CYS A 19 -1.40 -10.57 12.54
CA CYS A 19 -0.90 -11.50 11.54
C CYS A 19 -1.39 -12.92 11.86
N PRO A 20 -2.07 -13.62 10.93
CA PRO A 20 -2.58 -14.97 11.18
C PRO A 20 -1.48 -16.04 11.28
N ARG A 21 -0.24 -15.72 10.89
CA ARG A 21 0.88 -16.68 10.95
C ARG A 21 1.70 -16.53 12.22
N CYS A 22 2.22 -15.33 12.49
CA CYS A 22 3.10 -15.04 13.63
C CYS A 22 2.40 -14.31 14.80
N GLY A 23 1.11 -14.00 14.71
CA GLY A 23 0.38 -13.28 15.76
C GLY A 23 0.77 -11.80 15.93
N LEU A 24 1.65 -11.26 15.08
CA LEU A 24 2.10 -9.85 15.18
C LEU A 24 0.92 -8.88 15.05
N LYS A 25 0.78 -7.96 16.02
CA LYS A 25 -0.18 -6.85 15.95
C LYS A 25 0.32 -5.80 14.95
N TYR A 26 -0.46 -5.53 13.89
CA TYR A 26 -0.06 -4.55 12.87
C TYR A 26 -0.13 -3.11 13.40
N GLU A 27 -1.15 -2.78 14.18
CA GLU A 27 -1.25 -1.49 14.87
C GLU A 27 -0.68 -1.60 16.28
N ARG A 28 0.60 -1.23 16.45
CA ARG A 28 1.21 -1.14 17.79
C ARG A 28 0.60 -0.02 18.61
N GLU A 29 0.46 1.16 18.00
CA GLU A 29 -0.07 2.38 18.60
C GLU A 29 -1.35 2.83 17.87
N PRO A 30 -2.34 3.41 18.58
CA PRO A 30 -3.52 3.97 17.93
C PRO A 30 -3.09 5.08 16.96
N GLY A 31 -3.48 4.94 15.68
CA GLY A 31 -3.10 5.92 14.65
C GLY A 31 -1.74 5.69 14.01
N PHE A 32 -1.06 4.56 14.25
CA PHE A 32 0.22 4.23 13.59
C PHE A 32 0.16 4.37 12.05
N PHE A 33 -0.99 4.05 11.43
CA PHE A 33 -1.16 4.18 9.99
C PHE A 33 -1.35 5.61 9.46
N TYR A 34 -1.41 6.65 10.30
CA TYR A 34 -1.38 8.03 9.80
C TYR A 34 -0.10 8.31 9.01
N GLY A 35 1.03 7.73 9.42
CA GLY A 35 2.29 7.83 8.66
C GLY A 35 2.20 7.22 7.26
N SER A 36 1.39 6.17 7.07
CA SER A 36 1.19 5.55 5.76
C SER A 36 0.46 6.46 4.76
N MET A 37 -0.32 7.44 5.24
CA MET A 37 -0.91 8.46 4.37
C MET A 37 0.16 9.34 3.71
N TYR A 38 1.19 9.75 4.47
CA TYR A 38 2.29 10.55 3.94
C TYR A 38 3.13 9.76 2.93
N ILE A 39 3.39 8.48 3.20
CA ILE A 39 4.11 7.60 2.25
C ILE A 39 3.29 7.45 0.96
N SER A 40 1.97 7.26 1.06
CA SER A 40 1.10 7.19 -0.12
C SER A 40 1.10 8.49 -0.93
N TYR A 41 1.17 9.64 -0.27
CA TYR A 41 1.29 10.94 -0.95
C TYR A 41 2.60 11.04 -1.73
N ALA A 42 3.73 10.62 -1.15
CA ALA A 42 5.01 10.57 -1.84
C ALA A 42 4.97 9.68 -3.09
N PHE A 43 4.28 8.52 -3.03
CA PHE A 43 4.06 7.68 -4.22
C PHE A 43 3.22 8.38 -5.28
N THR A 44 2.13 9.05 -4.91
CA THR A 44 1.30 9.81 -5.86
C THR A 44 2.12 10.88 -6.57
N VAL A 45 2.93 11.65 -5.84
CA VAL A 45 3.82 12.66 -6.42
C VAL A 45 4.83 12.00 -7.39
N ALA A 46 5.45 10.89 -6.98
CA ALA A 46 6.37 10.15 -7.84
C ALA A 46 5.70 9.68 -9.14
N ILE A 47 4.48 9.12 -9.07
CA ILE A 47 3.71 8.69 -10.25
C ILE A 47 3.44 9.88 -11.18
N VAL A 48 2.94 10.99 -10.65
CA VAL A 48 2.66 12.19 -11.46
C VAL A 48 3.93 12.70 -12.16
N LEU A 49 5.06 12.75 -11.46
CA LEU A 49 6.33 13.18 -12.04
C LEU A 49 6.85 12.20 -13.09
N THR A 50 6.81 10.89 -12.82
CA THR A 50 7.28 9.87 -13.75
C THR A 50 6.44 9.84 -15.03
N PHE A 51 5.11 9.86 -14.92
CA PHE A 51 4.23 9.85 -16.09
C PHE A 51 4.20 11.20 -16.80
N GLY A 52 4.29 12.31 -16.08
CA GLY A 52 4.38 13.65 -16.66
C GLY A 52 5.67 13.85 -17.44
N LEU A 53 6.82 13.56 -16.84
CA LEU A 53 8.11 13.65 -17.52
C LEU A 53 8.24 12.60 -18.63
N GLY A 54 7.77 11.39 -18.38
CA GLY A 54 7.74 10.32 -19.39
C GLY A 54 6.93 10.71 -20.62
N ALA A 55 5.74 11.30 -20.44
CA ALA A 55 4.94 11.79 -21.55
C ALA A 55 5.61 12.93 -22.32
N ASN A 56 6.33 13.83 -21.62
CA ASN A 56 7.07 14.92 -22.27
C ASN A 56 8.22 14.39 -23.15
N ILE A 57 9.02 13.47 -22.62
CA ILE A 57 10.19 12.91 -23.32
C ILE A 57 9.76 12.01 -24.50
N LEU A 58 8.75 11.15 -24.33
CA LEU A 58 8.30 10.24 -25.41
C LEU A 58 7.46 10.94 -26.47
N GLY A 59 6.69 11.96 -26.08
CA GLY A 59 5.70 12.59 -26.95
C GLY A 59 6.21 13.80 -27.74
N ASN A 60 7.42 14.30 -27.47
CA ASN A 60 8.00 15.49 -28.10
C ASN A 60 7.04 16.69 -28.08
N ASP A 61 6.71 17.16 -26.88
CA ASP A 61 5.69 18.19 -26.60
C ASP A 61 4.26 17.83 -27.04
N PRO A 62 3.68 16.74 -26.49
CA PRO A 62 2.31 16.36 -26.78
C PRO A 62 1.31 17.39 -26.21
N PRO A 63 0.06 17.42 -26.72
CA PRO A 63 -0.97 18.31 -26.20
C PRO A 63 -1.39 17.94 -24.77
N LEU A 64 -1.89 18.93 -24.02
CA LEU A 64 -2.26 18.82 -22.60
C LEU A 64 -3.14 17.60 -22.26
N TRP A 65 -4.05 17.22 -23.16
CA TRP A 65 -4.95 16.08 -22.99
C TRP A 65 -4.22 14.75 -22.83
N VAL A 66 -3.04 14.58 -23.44
CA VAL A 66 -2.23 13.36 -23.30
C VAL A 66 -1.68 13.25 -21.88
N TYR A 67 -1.21 14.36 -21.30
CA TYR A 67 -0.74 14.37 -19.92
C TYR A 67 -1.88 14.07 -18.94
N LEU A 68 -3.03 14.72 -19.12
CA LEU A 68 -4.22 14.50 -18.28
C LEU A 68 -4.64 13.04 -18.30
N THR A 69 -4.83 12.47 -19.49
CA THR A 69 -5.26 11.07 -19.64
C THR A 69 -4.23 10.08 -19.12
N ALA A 70 -2.94 10.27 -19.43
CA ALA A 70 -1.87 9.39 -18.96
C ALA A 70 -1.74 9.39 -17.43
N ILE A 71 -1.74 10.56 -16.80
CA ILE A 71 -1.63 10.69 -15.35
C ILE A 71 -2.88 10.13 -14.66
N THR A 72 -4.08 10.45 -15.15
CA THR A 72 -5.33 9.92 -14.55
C THR A 72 -5.39 8.41 -14.64
N VAL A 73 -5.06 7.81 -15.79
CA VAL A 73 -5.05 6.35 -15.96
C VAL A 73 -4.00 5.71 -15.05
N ALA A 74 -2.79 6.28 -14.98
CA ALA A 74 -1.75 5.80 -14.08
C ALA A 74 -2.20 5.83 -12.62
N LEU A 75 -2.79 6.95 -12.16
CA LEU A 75 -3.28 7.07 -10.80
C LEU A 75 -4.36 6.04 -10.48
N LEU A 76 -5.32 5.78 -11.38
CA LEU A 76 -6.37 4.78 -11.13
C LEU A 76 -5.82 3.36 -11.02
N ILE A 77 -4.84 3.00 -11.86
CA ILE A 77 -4.22 1.67 -11.84
C ILE A 77 -3.33 1.51 -10.60
N PHE A 78 -2.52 2.51 -10.29
CA PHE A 78 -1.56 2.45 -9.19
C PHE A 78 -2.16 2.80 -7.82
N SER A 79 -3.31 3.47 -7.75
CA SER A 79 -3.96 3.85 -6.48
C SER A 79 -4.11 2.70 -5.47
N PRO A 80 -4.70 1.54 -5.82
CA PRO A 80 -4.83 0.44 -4.86
C PRO A 80 -3.49 -0.18 -4.46
N LEU A 81 -2.49 -0.12 -5.34
CA LEU A 81 -1.14 -0.61 -5.08
C LEU A 81 -0.39 0.32 -4.14
N SER A 82 -0.36 1.62 -4.42
CA SER A 82 0.30 2.65 -3.61
C SER A 82 -0.20 2.63 -2.17
N PHE A 83 -1.51 2.49 -1.96
CA PHE A 83 -2.09 2.39 -0.62
C PHE A 83 -1.59 1.17 0.16
N ARG A 84 -1.48 0.01 -0.50
CA ARG A 84 -0.97 -1.22 0.13
C ARG A 84 0.51 -1.12 0.45
N TYR A 85 1.31 -0.67 -0.51
CA TYR A 85 2.75 -0.50 -0.31
C TYR A 85 3.06 0.51 0.78
N ALA A 86 2.30 1.62 0.87
CA ALA A 86 2.48 2.60 1.91
C ALA A 86 2.30 2.01 3.32
N ARG A 87 1.28 1.16 3.52
CA ARG A 87 1.04 0.48 4.81
C ARG A 87 2.13 -0.55 5.14
N VAL A 88 2.60 -1.31 4.14
CA VAL A 88 3.70 -2.28 4.33
C VAL A 88 5.02 -1.58 4.63
N LEU A 89 5.34 -0.51 3.92
CA LEU A 89 6.54 0.28 4.14
C LEU A 89 6.53 0.95 5.50
N MET A 90 5.40 1.51 5.95
CA MET A 90 5.29 2.07 7.29
C MET A 90 5.64 1.04 8.37
N LEU A 91 5.16 -0.20 8.24
CA LEU A 91 5.46 -1.29 9.18
C LEU A 91 6.94 -1.68 9.18
N HIS A 92 7.61 -1.67 8.03
CA HIS A 92 9.04 -2.00 7.96
C HIS A 92 9.92 -0.84 8.43
N LEU A 93 9.60 0.40 8.04
CA LEU A 93 10.38 1.59 8.35
C LEU A 93 10.24 2.02 9.81
N PHE A 94 9.01 2.06 10.33
CA PHE A 94 8.71 2.59 11.66
C PHE A 94 8.24 1.52 12.63
N GLY A 95 7.76 0.38 12.14
CA GLY A 95 7.38 -0.74 12.99
C GLY A 95 8.58 -1.59 13.43
N GLY A 96 9.79 -1.35 12.92
CA GLY A 96 10.98 -2.13 13.30
C GLY A 96 10.81 -3.64 13.11
N VAL A 97 9.88 -4.06 12.23
CA VAL A 97 9.63 -5.46 11.93
C VAL A 97 10.68 -5.88 10.91
N ALA A 98 11.76 -6.50 11.39
CA ALA A 98 12.72 -7.15 10.52
C ALA A 98 12.08 -8.41 9.91
N TYR A 99 12.48 -8.74 8.68
CA TYR A 99 12.08 -9.99 8.05
C TYR A 99 12.73 -11.15 8.81
N ASP A 100 11.90 -11.95 9.47
CA ASP A 100 12.32 -13.17 10.15
C ASP A 100 11.92 -14.39 9.30
N PRO A 101 12.88 -15.16 8.77
CA PRO A 101 12.60 -16.35 7.98
C PRO A 101 12.02 -17.50 8.82
N GLU A 102 12.28 -17.56 10.13
CA GLU A 102 11.79 -18.63 11.02
C GLU A 102 10.29 -18.47 11.31
N ALA A 103 9.78 -17.24 11.30
CA ALA A 103 8.35 -16.93 11.42
C ALA A 103 7.48 -17.50 10.29
N LEU A 104 8.08 -18.05 9.22
CA LEU A 104 7.36 -18.75 8.15
C LEU A 104 7.00 -20.20 8.51
N ASP A 105 7.79 -20.83 9.39
CA ASP A 105 7.70 -22.24 9.79
C ASP A 105 6.90 -22.41 11.10
N GLU A 106 6.63 -21.31 11.81
CA GLU A 106 5.73 -21.31 12.97
C GLU A 106 4.29 -21.69 12.56
N ARG A 107 3.69 -22.63 13.31
CA ARG A 107 2.30 -23.05 13.10
C ARG A 107 1.37 -21.84 13.22
N PRO A 108 0.40 -21.66 12.29
CA PRO A 108 -0.48 -20.50 12.31
C PRO A 108 -1.16 -20.36 13.68
N VAL A 109 -0.94 -19.21 14.33
CA VAL A 109 -1.65 -18.87 15.57
C VAL A 109 -3.15 -18.86 15.27
N GLU A 110 -3.93 -19.65 16.02
CA GLU A 110 -5.35 -19.89 15.75
C GLU A 110 -6.11 -18.58 15.44
N SER A 111 -6.65 -18.49 14.21
CA SER A 111 -7.13 -17.27 13.56
C SER A 111 -8.34 -16.60 14.21
N LYS A 112 -8.86 -17.13 15.32
CA LYS A 112 -10.07 -16.65 16.02
C LYS A 112 -9.95 -15.20 16.54
N ASN A 113 -8.74 -14.66 16.64
CA ASN A 113 -8.51 -13.29 17.10
C ASN A 113 -8.15 -12.28 15.99
N ALA A 114 -8.07 -12.72 14.72
CA ALA A 114 -7.80 -11.83 13.59
C ALA A 114 -9.07 -11.06 13.19
N LYS A 115 -9.56 -10.19 14.08
CA LYS A 115 -10.68 -9.29 13.78
C LYS A 115 -10.27 -8.33 12.66
N VAL A 116 -11.19 -8.07 11.74
CA VAL A 116 -11.07 -7.01 10.74
C VAL A 116 -11.02 -5.67 11.48
N GLY A 117 -10.15 -4.75 11.06
CA GLY A 117 -10.20 -3.35 11.53
C GLY A 117 -11.62 -2.80 11.37
N ASP A 118 -12.23 -2.32 12.46
CA ASP A 118 -13.55 -1.68 12.46
C ASP A 118 -13.38 -0.20 12.13
#